data_AF-J1T4P1-F1
#
_entry.id   AF-J1T4P1-F1
#
_cell.length_a   1.000
_cell.length_b   1.000
_cell.length_c   1.000
_cell.angle_alpha   90.00
_cell.angle_beta   90.00
_cell.angle_gamma   90.00
#
_symmetry.space_group_name_H-M   'P 1'
#
loop_
_entity.id
_entity.type
_entity.pdbx_description
1 polymer ?
#
loop_
_entity_poly.entity_id
_entity_poly.type
_entity_poly.pdbx_seq_one_letter_code
_entity_poly.pdbx_strand_id
1 'polypeptide(L)'
;MKHASLLLAALLTSAILAKASAASDQTQPEARDLQALTTMSTEFVIETTFLPQIMRVKYDDDKGPILADIGKLEPDVRNLFWLSYLHYVVPGGEPHHFFTTLAEARKLKEEAKKLLIAQGQSVSDDTLHEMTEMSEKSDPARNADAVLQALTAAGLTRQAQAFAAERDLAAKSEDADFAALDAAFGPTAALPAAIRSYVERTPELVEWSTKARAEIGDEDRLSYLTGKLNAMEDAEIDRLPKALKQIHVVDYFNAEMLNGGVHQFFFNSSGRYASDVAVALRELGLTTHADVIERGIDMFSKPYPTDTQKRRVLNFAGEWGAWDDALSALTYEVDDGEITPALIALAKRQSLLPR
;
A
#
# COMPACT_ATOMS: atom_id res chain seq x y z
N MET A 1 18.51 -51.62 44.55
CA MET A 1 19.14 -50.31 44.24
C MET A 1 19.46 -50.08 42.76
N LYS A 2 19.88 -51.09 41.96
CA LYS A 2 20.19 -50.89 40.52
C LYS A 2 19.00 -50.53 39.60
N HIS A 3 17.76 -50.87 39.97
CA HIS A 3 16.56 -50.51 39.19
C HIS A 3 16.06 -49.07 39.40
N ALA A 4 16.43 -48.43 40.52
CA ALA A 4 16.03 -47.04 40.78
C ALA A 4 16.85 -46.04 39.93
N SER A 5 18.13 -46.35 39.64
CA SER A 5 19.00 -45.47 38.84
C SER A 5 18.65 -45.45 37.34
N LEU A 6 18.10 -46.55 36.80
CA LEU A 6 17.67 -46.62 35.39
C LEU A 6 16.37 -45.85 35.14
N LEU A 7 15.45 -45.85 36.11
CA LEU A 7 14.21 -45.05 36.02
C LEU A 7 14.50 -43.54 36.11
N LEU A 8 15.45 -43.13 36.95
CA LEU A 8 15.84 -41.72 37.10
C LEU A 8 16.53 -41.18 35.84
N ALA A 9 17.39 -41.99 35.19
CA ALA A 9 18.03 -41.61 33.93
C ALA A 9 17.02 -41.48 32.77
N ALA A 10 16.03 -42.38 32.68
CA ALA A 10 14.98 -42.29 31.67
C ALA A 10 14.08 -41.05 31.86
N LEU A 11 13.71 -40.71 33.11
CA LEU A 11 12.91 -39.52 33.42
C LEU A 11 13.67 -38.21 33.16
N LEU A 12 14.97 -38.15 33.44
CA LEU A 12 15.80 -36.99 33.09
C LEU A 12 15.95 -36.83 31.57
N THR A 13 16.06 -37.92 30.81
CA THR A 13 16.17 -37.86 29.35
C THR A 13 14.86 -37.40 28.72
N SER A 14 13.71 -37.89 29.20
CA SER A 14 12.39 -37.43 28.74
C SER A 14 12.11 -35.96 29.09
N ALA A 15 12.56 -35.47 30.25
CA ALA A 15 12.40 -34.06 30.62
C ALA A 15 13.26 -33.12 29.76
N ILE A 16 14.46 -33.55 29.37
CA ILE A 16 15.36 -32.78 28.48
C ILE A 16 14.80 -32.76 27.04
N LEU A 17 14.27 -33.88 26.53
CA LEU A 17 13.62 -33.93 25.21
C LEU A 17 12.31 -33.11 25.18
N ALA A 18 11.52 -33.12 26.25
CA ALA A 18 10.30 -32.31 26.33
C ALA A 18 10.62 -30.80 26.37
N LYS A 19 11.69 -30.39 27.06
CA LYS A 19 12.15 -28.99 27.04
C LYS A 19 12.73 -28.57 25.68
N ALA A 20 13.44 -29.46 24.99
CA ALA A 20 13.94 -29.21 23.64
C ALA A 20 12.79 -29.10 22.60
N SER A 21 11.75 -29.91 22.75
CA SER A 21 10.53 -29.85 21.92
C SER A 21 9.68 -28.60 22.19
N ALA A 22 9.58 -28.15 23.45
CA ALA A 22 8.86 -26.92 23.78
C ALA A 22 9.63 -25.65 23.36
N ALA A 23 10.97 -25.69 23.35
CA ALA A 23 11.79 -24.61 22.79
C ALA A 23 11.72 -24.56 21.26
N SER A 24 11.53 -25.69 20.56
CA SER A 24 11.38 -25.69 19.09
C SER A 24 10.04 -25.13 18.61
N ASP A 25 8.98 -25.23 19.42
CA ASP A 25 7.65 -24.72 19.07
C ASP A 25 7.53 -23.20 19.19
N GLN A 26 8.33 -22.53 20.02
CA GLN A 26 8.37 -21.06 20.08
C GLN A 26 9.24 -20.43 18.99
N THR A 27 10.24 -21.16 18.46
CA THR A 27 11.10 -20.66 17.36
C THR A 27 10.46 -20.75 15.97
N GLN A 28 9.44 -21.59 15.78
CA GLN A 28 8.74 -21.73 14.49
C GLN A 28 7.79 -20.58 14.13
N PRO A 29 6.99 -19.99 15.04
CA PRO A 29 6.16 -18.84 14.71
C PRO A 29 7.01 -17.63 14.29
N GLU A 30 8.09 -17.33 15.02
CA GLU A 30 8.99 -16.21 14.69
C GLU A 30 9.59 -16.34 13.27
N ALA A 31 9.97 -17.55 12.86
CA ALA A 31 10.52 -17.78 11.52
C ALA A 31 9.47 -17.61 10.40
N ARG A 32 8.22 -18.03 10.65
CA ARG A 32 7.12 -17.86 9.69
C ARG A 32 6.71 -16.40 9.56
N ASP A 33 6.66 -15.69 10.68
CA ASP A 33 6.31 -14.27 10.72
C ASP A 33 7.38 -13.44 10.00
N LEU A 34 8.66 -13.77 10.17
CA LEU A 34 9.74 -13.16 9.41
C LEU A 34 9.66 -13.47 7.91
N GLN A 35 9.35 -14.71 7.53
CA GLN A 35 9.22 -15.08 6.11
C GLN A 35 8.10 -14.29 5.41
N ALA A 36 7.00 -14.03 6.11
CA ALA A 36 5.89 -13.23 5.60
C ALA A 36 6.27 -11.76 5.37
N LEU A 37 7.26 -11.24 6.11
CA LEU A 37 7.81 -9.90 5.89
C LEU A 37 8.78 -9.83 4.73
N THR A 38 9.53 -10.91 4.48
CA THR A 38 10.62 -10.91 3.49
C THR A 38 10.23 -11.52 2.13
N THR A 39 8.96 -11.84 1.92
CA THR A 39 8.48 -12.42 0.65
C THR A 39 7.39 -11.53 0.07
N MET A 40 7.64 -10.89 -1.07
CA MET A 40 6.63 -10.03 -1.69
C MET A 40 5.44 -10.86 -2.19
N SER A 41 4.23 -10.45 -1.82
CA SER A 41 3.02 -11.12 -2.29
C SER A 41 2.81 -10.91 -3.78
N THR A 42 2.11 -11.84 -4.42
CA THR A 42 1.80 -11.74 -5.85
C THR A 42 1.00 -10.47 -6.16
N GLU A 43 0.09 -10.06 -5.27
CA GLU A 43 -0.67 -8.81 -5.40
C GLU A 43 0.23 -7.59 -5.47
N PHE A 44 1.19 -7.51 -4.54
CA PHE A 44 2.13 -6.39 -4.53
C PHE A 44 2.95 -6.35 -5.82
N VAL A 45 3.43 -7.49 -6.29
CA VAL A 45 4.18 -7.57 -7.56
C VAL A 45 3.34 -7.08 -8.74
N ILE A 46 2.07 -7.49 -8.81
CA ILE A 46 1.14 -7.05 -9.85
C ILE A 46 0.90 -5.54 -9.77
N GLU A 47 0.58 -5.04 -8.57
CA GLU A 47 0.27 -3.63 -8.34
C GLU A 47 1.47 -2.75 -8.68
N THR A 48 2.65 -3.02 -8.11
CA THR A 48 3.87 -2.24 -8.38
C THR A 48 4.24 -2.26 -9.86
N THR A 49 4.05 -3.39 -10.56
CA THR A 49 4.41 -3.50 -11.98
C THR A 49 3.42 -2.79 -12.91
N PHE A 50 2.12 -2.90 -12.63
CA PHE A 50 1.08 -2.42 -13.53
C PHE A 50 0.49 -1.07 -13.14
N LEU A 51 0.53 -0.65 -11.88
CA LEU A 51 -0.05 0.62 -11.45
C LEU A 51 0.48 1.80 -12.27
N PRO A 52 1.80 1.97 -12.53
CA PRO A 52 2.29 3.06 -13.37
C PRO A 52 1.67 3.04 -14.79
N GLN A 53 1.47 1.85 -15.35
CA GLN A 53 0.87 1.68 -16.68
C GLN A 53 -0.64 1.96 -16.65
N ILE A 54 -1.34 1.52 -15.60
CA ILE A 54 -2.76 1.80 -15.36
C ILE A 54 -3.00 3.30 -15.22
N MET A 55 -2.15 4.00 -14.45
CA MET A 55 -2.21 5.46 -14.30
C MET A 55 -2.07 6.16 -15.65
N ARG A 56 -1.13 5.72 -16.48
CA ARG A 56 -0.98 6.25 -17.85
C ARG A 56 -2.19 5.95 -18.73
N VAL A 57 -2.73 4.73 -18.69
CA VAL A 57 -3.97 4.39 -19.40
C VAL A 57 -5.15 5.21 -18.92
N LYS A 58 -5.19 5.64 -17.66
CA LYS A 58 -6.30 6.43 -17.11
C LYS A 58 -6.15 7.93 -17.42
N TYR A 59 -4.95 8.48 -17.20
CA TYR A 59 -4.73 9.91 -17.09
C TYR A 59 -3.88 10.53 -18.21
N ASP A 60 -3.15 9.76 -19.03
CA ASP A 60 -2.38 10.34 -20.15
C ASP A 60 -3.34 10.84 -21.25
N ASP A 61 -3.00 11.99 -21.83
CA ASP A 61 -3.72 12.57 -22.98
C ASP A 61 -3.61 11.71 -24.24
N ASP A 62 -2.42 11.15 -24.49
CA ASP A 62 -2.15 10.20 -25.56
C ASP A 62 -1.90 8.79 -25.01
N LYS A 63 -2.95 7.99 -25.07
CA LYS A 63 -2.95 6.58 -24.61
C LYS A 63 -2.38 5.62 -25.66
N GLY A 64 -2.17 6.08 -26.89
CA GLY A 64 -1.73 5.24 -28.01
C GLY A 64 -0.44 4.45 -27.71
N PRO A 65 0.64 5.11 -27.25
CA PRO A 65 1.89 4.45 -26.94
C PRO A 65 1.74 3.37 -25.86
N ILE A 66 1.07 3.69 -24.74
CA ILE A 66 0.92 2.73 -23.63
C ILE A 66 0.02 1.54 -24.02
N LEU A 67 -1.07 1.77 -24.75
CA LEU A 67 -1.92 0.69 -25.27
C LEU A 67 -1.18 -0.19 -26.28
N ALA A 68 -0.29 0.38 -27.10
CA ALA A 68 0.57 -0.39 -28.00
C ALA A 68 1.58 -1.27 -27.23
N ASP A 69 2.15 -0.77 -26.14
CA ASP A 69 3.05 -1.54 -25.28
C ASP A 69 2.32 -2.68 -24.56
N ILE A 70 1.14 -2.41 -24.01
CA ILE A 70 0.25 -3.44 -23.43
C ILE A 70 -0.10 -4.50 -24.48
N GLY A 71 -0.32 -4.09 -25.73
CA GLY A 71 -0.62 -4.99 -26.84
C GLY A 71 0.51 -5.99 -27.16
N LYS A 72 1.76 -5.64 -26.87
CA LYS A 72 2.96 -6.48 -27.08
C LYS A 72 3.22 -7.48 -25.95
N LEU A 73 2.53 -7.35 -24.81
CA LEU A 73 2.67 -8.30 -23.71
C LEU A 73 2.19 -9.69 -24.13
N GLU A 74 2.79 -10.73 -23.53
CA GLU A 74 2.32 -12.11 -23.68
C GLU A 74 0.83 -12.22 -23.32
N PRO A 75 0.05 -13.09 -23.98
CA PRO A 75 -1.40 -13.10 -23.87
C PRO A 75 -1.92 -13.12 -22.43
N ASP A 76 -1.38 -13.99 -21.57
CA ASP A 76 -1.80 -14.08 -20.17
C ASP A 76 -1.37 -12.88 -19.34
N VAL A 77 -0.17 -12.33 -19.58
CA VAL A 77 0.32 -11.12 -18.90
C VAL A 77 -0.55 -9.91 -19.27
N ARG A 78 -0.94 -9.81 -20.54
CA ARG A 78 -1.89 -8.80 -21.02
C ARG A 78 -3.26 -8.95 -20.37
N ASN A 79 -3.77 -10.17 -20.22
CA ASN A 79 -5.02 -10.41 -19.52
C ASN A 79 -4.91 -10.02 -18.04
N LEU A 80 -3.80 -10.37 -17.39
CA LEU A 80 -3.54 -9.98 -16.00
C LEU A 80 -3.51 -8.46 -15.84
N PHE A 81 -2.91 -7.73 -16.78
CA PHE A 81 -2.96 -6.26 -16.80
C PHE A 81 -4.41 -5.75 -16.82
N TRP A 82 -5.27 -6.25 -17.71
CA TRP A 82 -6.65 -5.79 -17.83
C TRP A 82 -7.53 -6.16 -16.62
N LEU A 83 -7.29 -7.31 -15.99
CA LEU A 83 -7.93 -7.65 -14.72
C LEU A 83 -7.49 -6.70 -13.59
N SER A 84 -6.21 -6.33 -13.55
CA SER A 84 -5.67 -5.37 -12.59
C SER A 84 -6.23 -3.97 -12.83
N TYR A 85 -6.38 -3.57 -14.10
CA TYR A 85 -7.04 -2.33 -14.50
C TYR A 85 -8.49 -2.30 -14.02
N LEU A 86 -9.26 -3.38 -14.21
CA LEU A 86 -10.63 -3.48 -13.71
C LEU A 86 -10.69 -3.33 -12.18
N HIS A 87 -9.82 -4.03 -11.46
CA HIS A 87 -9.75 -3.94 -10.00
C HIS A 87 -9.45 -2.51 -9.53
N TYR A 88 -8.52 -1.82 -10.20
CA TYR A 88 -8.16 -0.45 -9.87
C TYR A 88 -9.27 0.58 -10.16
N VAL A 89 -9.96 0.43 -11.29
CA VAL A 89 -11.05 1.34 -11.70
C VAL A 89 -12.31 1.12 -10.86
N VAL A 90 -12.48 -0.09 -10.30
CA VAL A 90 -13.67 -0.47 -9.52
C VAL A 90 -13.28 -0.89 -8.09
N PRO A 91 -12.77 0.05 -7.26
CA PRO A 91 -12.30 -0.29 -5.91
C PRO A 91 -13.43 -0.77 -4.98
N GLY A 92 -14.68 -0.33 -5.22
CA GLY A 92 -15.86 -0.77 -4.48
C GLY A 92 -16.34 -2.17 -4.85
N GLY A 93 -15.84 -2.75 -5.95
CA GLY A 93 -16.32 -4.05 -6.45
C GLY A 93 -17.67 -4.01 -7.18
N GLU A 94 -18.18 -2.80 -7.44
CA GLU A 94 -19.43 -2.54 -8.16
C GLU A 94 -19.10 -2.20 -9.63
N PRO A 95 -19.00 -3.21 -10.51
CA PRO A 95 -18.54 -3.05 -11.89
C PRO A 95 -19.36 -2.05 -12.72
N HIS A 96 -20.60 -1.71 -12.35
CA HIS A 96 -21.34 -0.67 -13.05
C HIS A 96 -20.62 0.69 -13.05
N HIS A 97 -19.82 1.01 -12.02
CA HIS A 97 -18.97 2.21 -12.02
C HIS A 97 -17.97 2.26 -13.17
N PHE A 98 -17.64 1.13 -13.78
CA PHE A 98 -16.84 1.07 -15.00
C PHE A 98 -17.56 1.68 -16.21
N PHE A 99 -18.90 1.70 -16.19
CA PHE A 99 -19.74 2.15 -17.30
C PHE A 99 -20.53 3.43 -17.01
N THR A 100 -20.82 3.74 -15.74
CA THR A 100 -21.60 4.94 -15.38
C THR A 100 -20.77 6.22 -15.32
N THR A 101 -19.44 6.14 -15.33
CA THR A 101 -18.55 7.32 -15.30
C THR A 101 -18.87 8.33 -16.39
N LEU A 102 -19.28 7.91 -17.59
CA LEU A 102 -19.61 8.84 -18.68
C LEU A 102 -20.98 9.52 -18.49
N ALA A 103 -21.99 8.78 -18.04
CA ALA A 103 -23.32 9.34 -17.76
C ALA A 103 -23.25 10.30 -16.56
N GLU A 104 -22.54 9.91 -15.50
CA GLU A 104 -22.24 10.76 -14.35
C GLU A 104 -21.41 11.98 -14.76
N ALA A 105 -20.38 11.83 -15.59
CA ALA A 105 -19.58 12.96 -16.07
C ALA A 105 -20.40 13.93 -16.93
N ARG A 106 -21.33 13.45 -17.77
CA ARG A 106 -22.27 14.30 -18.53
C ARG A 106 -23.20 15.06 -17.59
N LYS A 107 -23.74 14.40 -16.56
CA LYS A 107 -24.57 15.05 -15.55
C LYS A 107 -23.79 16.10 -14.76
N LEU A 108 -22.59 15.76 -14.29
CA LEU A 108 -21.68 16.66 -13.60
C LEU A 108 -21.27 17.85 -14.47
N LYS A 109 -21.08 17.64 -15.79
CA LYS A 109 -20.82 18.72 -16.75
C LYS A 109 -21.99 19.70 -16.83
N GLU A 110 -23.22 19.21 -16.92
CA GLU A 110 -24.40 20.08 -16.95
C GLU A 110 -24.62 20.81 -15.62
N GLU A 111 -24.32 20.17 -14.49
CA GLU A 111 -24.35 20.79 -13.16
C GLU A 111 -23.26 21.85 -13.00
N ALA A 112 -22.03 21.55 -13.40
CA ALA A 112 -20.91 22.49 -13.41
C ALA A 112 -21.22 23.71 -14.29
N LYS A 113 -21.79 23.48 -15.48
CA LYS A 113 -22.25 24.57 -16.37
C LYS A 113 -23.27 25.47 -15.68
N LYS A 114 -24.27 24.89 -14.99
CA LYS A 114 -25.26 25.67 -14.23
C LYS A 114 -24.62 26.49 -13.11
N LEU A 115 -23.65 25.91 -12.39
CA LEU A 115 -22.92 26.59 -11.31
C LEU A 115 -22.08 27.76 -11.82
N LEU A 116 -21.33 27.57 -12.91
CA LEU A 116 -20.51 28.63 -13.51
C LEU A 116 -21.38 29.80 -13.99
N ILE A 117 -22.50 29.50 -14.65
CA ILE A 117 -23.49 30.53 -15.06
C ILE A 117 -24.04 31.27 -13.83
N ALA A 118 -24.40 30.55 -12.75
CA ALA A 118 -24.90 31.16 -11.52
C ALA A 118 -23.86 32.08 -10.83
N GLN A 119 -22.57 31.82 -11.04
CA GLN A 119 -21.46 32.67 -10.56
C GLN A 119 -21.14 33.85 -11.49
N GLY A 120 -21.93 34.05 -12.56
CA GLY A 120 -21.69 35.11 -13.55
C GLY A 120 -20.53 34.82 -14.50
N GLN A 121 -20.03 33.58 -14.53
CA GLN A 121 -18.99 33.17 -15.47
C GLN A 121 -19.64 32.73 -16.80
N SER A 122 -19.09 33.18 -17.92
CA SER A 122 -19.45 32.67 -19.25
C SER A 122 -18.69 31.37 -19.50
N VAL A 123 -19.40 30.27 -19.74
CA VAL A 123 -18.78 29.03 -20.21
C VAL A 123 -18.78 29.08 -21.74
N SER A 124 -17.60 29.13 -22.36
CA SER A 124 -17.49 29.08 -23.82
C SER A 124 -17.75 27.67 -24.33
N ASP A 125 -18.10 27.56 -25.62
CA ASP A 125 -18.21 26.26 -26.29
C ASP A 125 -16.87 25.50 -26.26
N ASP A 126 -15.74 26.21 -26.31
CA ASP A 126 -14.40 25.64 -26.20
C ASP A 126 -14.17 24.98 -24.83
N THR A 127 -14.54 25.64 -23.72
CA THR A 127 -14.43 25.05 -22.37
C THR A 127 -15.29 23.80 -22.23
N LEU A 128 -16.53 23.82 -22.77
CA LEU A 128 -17.39 22.65 -22.75
C LEU A 128 -16.85 21.52 -23.62
N HIS A 129 -16.17 21.85 -24.72
CA HIS A 129 -15.52 20.88 -25.59
C HIS A 129 -14.34 20.21 -24.88
N GLU A 130 -13.44 20.99 -24.27
CA GLU A 130 -12.30 20.49 -23.49
C GLU A 130 -12.75 19.57 -22.34
N MET A 131 -13.77 19.97 -21.58
CA MET A 131 -14.33 19.13 -20.50
C MET A 131 -14.88 17.79 -21.03
N THR A 132 -15.49 17.80 -22.22
CA THR A 132 -16.04 16.58 -22.85
C THR A 132 -14.91 15.69 -23.32
N GLU A 133 -13.93 16.28 -24.00
CA GLU A 133 -12.77 15.56 -24.52
C GLU A 133 -11.97 14.91 -23.40
N MET A 134 -11.74 15.61 -22.28
CA MET A 134 -11.10 15.04 -21.08
C MET A 134 -11.91 13.88 -20.48
N SER A 135 -13.24 14.02 -20.40
CA SER A 135 -14.12 12.95 -19.91
C SER A 135 -14.10 11.72 -20.82
N GLU A 136 -14.15 11.90 -22.13
CA GLU A 136 -14.11 10.81 -23.11
C GLU A 136 -12.73 10.17 -23.22
N LYS A 137 -11.66 10.95 -23.04
CA LYS A 137 -10.31 10.41 -22.95
C LYS A 137 -10.17 9.51 -21.73
N SER A 138 -10.63 9.95 -20.57
CA SER A 138 -10.51 9.22 -19.30
C SER A 138 -11.51 8.08 -19.10
N ASP A 139 -12.50 7.94 -19.98
CA ASP A 139 -13.56 6.92 -19.87
C ASP A 139 -13.01 5.48 -19.90
N PRO A 140 -13.11 4.73 -18.79
CA PRO A 140 -12.65 3.35 -18.73
C PRO A 140 -13.43 2.40 -19.65
N ALA A 141 -14.68 2.73 -20.00
CA ALA A 141 -15.54 1.90 -20.86
C ALA A 141 -14.93 1.66 -22.25
N ARG A 142 -14.02 2.53 -22.70
CA ARG A 142 -13.26 2.34 -23.96
C ARG A 142 -12.41 1.08 -23.99
N ASN A 143 -12.09 0.53 -22.82
CA ASN A 143 -11.31 -0.70 -22.67
C ASN A 143 -12.19 -1.92 -22.30
N ALA A 144 -13.53 -1.79 -22.33
CA ALA A 144 -14.44 -2.83 -21.87
C ALA A 144 -14.25 -4.17 -22.60
N ASP A 145 -13.99 -4.16 -23.91
CA ASP A 145 -13.78 -5.39 -24.68
C ASP A 145 -12.51 -6.14 -24.24
N ALA A 146 -11.44 -5.40 -23.95
CA ALA A 146 -10.19 -5.98 -23.46
C ALA A 146 -10.35 -6.57 -22.05
N VAL A 147 -11.10 -5.89 -21.18
CA VAL A 147 -11.46 -6.40 -19.85
C VAL A 147 -12.34 -7.65 -19.94
N LEU A 148 -13.36 -7.64 -20.80
CA LEU A 148 -14.25 -8.79 -21.02
C LEU A 148 -13.49 -10.01 -21.56
N GLN A 149 -12.57 -9.78 -22.49
CA GLN A 149 -11.66 -10.81 -22.98
C GLN A 149 -10.80 -11.39 -21.84
N ALA A 150 -10.23 -10.53 -21.00
CA ALA A 150 -9.39 -10.95 -19.87
C ALA A 150 -10.18 -11.75 -18.83
N LEU A 151 -11.39 -11.32 -18.46
CA LEU A 151 -12.30 -12.06 -17.57
C LEU A 151 -12.59 -13.46 -18.14
N THR A 152 -12.87 -13.53 -19.44
CA THR A 152 -13.16 -14.79 -20.13
C THR A 152 -11.94 -15.73 -20.15
N ALA A 153 -10.77 -15.22 -20.52
CA ALA A 153 -9.53 -15.99 -20.56
C ALA A 153 -9.12 -16.49 -19.17
N ALA A 154 -9.34 -15.69 -18.13
CA ALA A 154 -9.11 -16.06 -16.74
C ALA A 154 -10.20 -16.99 -16.16
N GLY A 155 -11.14 -17.49 -16.98
CA GLY A 155 -12.17 -18.43 -16.55
C GLY A 155 -13.20 -17.84 -15.57
N LEU A 156 -13.30 -16.51 -15.50
CA LEU A 156 -14.22 -15.78 -14.62
C LEU A 156 -15.58 -15.62 -15.30
N THR A 157 -16.19 -16.74 -15.71
CA THR A 157 -17.37 -16.74 -16.59
C THR A 157 -18.55 -15.96 -16.02
N ARG A 158 -18.80 -16.08 -14.71
CA ARG A 158 -19.89 -15.36 -14.04
C ARG A 158 -19.66 -13.85 -14.08
N GLN A 159 -18.46 -13.41 -13.74
CA GLN A 159 -18.04 -12.00 -13.79
C GLN A 159 -18.08 -11.46 -15.22
N ALA A 160 -17.58 -12.21 -16.21
CA ALA A 160 -17.61 -11.84 -17.61
C ALA A 160 -19.05 -11.62 -18.12
N GLN A 161 -19.97 -12.51 -17.74
CA GLN A 161 -21.39 -12.40 -18.11
C GLN A 161 -22.07 -11.18 -17.47
N ALA A 162 -21.84 -10.95 -16.16
CA ALA A 162 -22.37 -9.78 -15.47
C ALA A 162 -21.83 -8.48 -16.10
N PHE A 163 -20.51 -8.38 -16.27
CA PHE A 163 -19.84 -7.23 -16.87
C PHE A 163 -20.32 -6.91 -18.29
N ALA A 164 -20.52 -7.93 -19.13
CA ALA A 164 -21.08 -7.76 -20.47
C ALA A 164 -22.54 -7.27 -20.43
N ALA A 165 -23.34 -7.81 -19.51
CA ALA A 165 -24.73 -7.39 -19.34
C ALA A 165 -24.83 -5.94 -18.82
N GLU A 166 -23.92 -5.50 -17.95
CA GLU A 166 -23.85 -4.13 -17.47
C GLU A 166 -23.48 -3.16 -18.58
N ARG A 167 -22.47 -3.49 -19.40
CA ARG A 167 -22.14 -2.72 -20.60
C ARG A 167 -23.35 -2.53 -21.50
N ASP A 168 -24.07 -3.61 -21.79
CA ASP A 168 -25.24 -3.60 -22.66
C ASP A 168 -26.43 -2.86 -22.03
N LEU A 169 -26.53 -2.83 -20.70
CA LEU A 169 -27.56 -2.11 -19.95
C LEU A 169 -27.26 -0.61 -19.90
N ALA A 170 -26.02 -0.24 -19.57
CA ALA A 170 -25.55 1.14 -19.55
C ALA A 170 -25.68 1.82 -20.92
N ALA A 171 -25.48 1.07 -22.01
CA ALA A 171 -25.69 1.57 -23.37
C ALA A 171 -27.16 1.90 -23.69
N LYS A 172 -28.13 1.37 -22.93
CA LYS A 172 -29.57 1.55 -23.17
C LYS A 172 -30.22 2.58 -22.25
N SER A 173 -29.70 2.76 -21.04
CA SER A 173 -30.33 3.64 -20.04
C SER A 173 -29.31 4.16 -19.04
N GLU A 174 -29.31 5.48 -18.85
CA GLU A 174 -28.49 6.18 -17.84
C GLU A 174 -29.04 5.98 -16.41
N ASP A 175 -30.33 5.66 -16.27
CA ASP A 175 -31.03 5.44 -14.99
C ASP A 175 -31.26 3.95 -14.70
N ALA A 176 -30.45 3.06 -15.31
CA ALA A 176 -30.62 1.63 -15.13
C ALA A 176 -30.29 1.19 -13.69
N ASP A 177 -31.04 0.21 -13.19
CA ASP A 177 -30.74 -0.46 -11.92
C ASP A 177 -29.71 -1.59 -12.16
N PHE A 178 -28.50 -1.40 -11.65
CA PHE A 178 -27.40 -2.34 -11.78
C PHE A 178 -27.29 -3.34 -10.61
N ALA A 179 -28.11 -3.20 -9.55
CA ALA A 179 -27.90 -3.93 -8.30
C ALA A 179 -27.89 -5.46 -8.47
N ALA A 180 -28.73 -5.98 -9.37
CA ALA A 180 -28.77 -7.41 -9.67
C ALA A 180 -27.50 -7.89 -10.41
N LEU A 181 -26.91 -7.05 -11.25
CA LEU A 181 -25.70 -7.35 -12.00
C LEU A 181 -24.44 -7.22 -11.14
N ASP A 182 -24.36 -6.20 -10.28
CA ASP A 182 -23.28 -6.10 -9.28
C ASP A 182 -23.27 -7.32 -8.35
N ALA A 183 -24.45 -7.72 -7.86
CA ALA A 183 -24.59 -8.94 -7.06
C ALA A 183 -24.22 -10.20 -7.86
N ALA A 184 -24.48 -10.21 -9.17
CA ALA A 184 -24.05 -11.29 -10.07
C ALA A 184 -22.54 -11.27 -10.28
N PHE A 185 -21.87 -10.12 -10.33
CA PHE A 185 -20.43 -10.01 -10.44
C PHE A 185 -19.72 -10.53 -9.18
N GLY A 186 -20.29 -10.24 -8.00
CA GLY A 186 -19.85 -10.76 -6.72
C GLY A 186 -19.21 -9.72 -5.80
N PRO A 187 -18.83 -10.10 -4.57
CA PRO A 187 -18.33 -9.14 -3.59
C PRO A 187 -16.94 -8.61 -3.99
N THR A 188 -16.60 -7.41 -3.50
CA THR A 188 -15.32 -6.70 -3.76
C THR A 188 -14.09 -7.58 -3.59
N ALA A 189 -14.06 -8.41 -2.54
CA ALA A 189 -12.93 -9.29 -2.25
C ALA A 189 -12.79 -10.49 -3.22
N ALA A 190 -13.82 -10.82 -4.00
CA ALA A 190 -13.79 -11.97 -4.91
C ALA A 190 -12.87 -11.76 -6.10
N LEU A 191 -12.80 -10.54 -6.66
CA LEU A 191 -11.97 -10.27 -7.84
C LEU A 191 -10.46 -10.41 -7.54
N PRO A 192 -9.89 -9.82 -6.48
CA PRO A 192 -8.48 -10.04 -6.13
C PRO A 192 -8.13 -11.51 -5.88
N ALA A 193 -9.01 -12.25 -5.18
CA ALA A 193 -8.81 -13.67 -4.93
C ALA A 193 -8.83 -14.49 -6.24
N ALA A 194 -9.68 -14.11 -7.19
CA ALA A 194 -9.77 -14.75 -8.50
C ALA A 194 -8.55 -14.42 -9.39
N ILE A 195 -8.04 -13.18 -9.33
CA ILE A 195 -6.79 -12.78 -10.00
C ILE A 195 -5.61 -13.60 -9.46
N ARG A 196 -5.47 -13.72 -8.13
CA ARG A 196 -4.47 -14.58 -7.50
C ARG A 196 -4.56 -16.02 -8.02
N SER A 197 -5.77 -16.58 -7.97
CA SER A 197 -6.01 -17.95 -8.45
C SER A 197 -5.65 -18.13 -9.93
N TYR A 198 -5.89 -17.11 -10.77
CA TYR A 198 -5.50 -17.12 -12.18
C TYR A 198 -3.97 -17.13 -12.35
N VAL A 199 -3.24 -16.33 -11.58
CA VAL A 199 -1.76 -16.36 -11.59
C VAL A 199 -1.24 -17.73 -11.14
N GLU A 200 -1.74 -18.25 -10.01
CA GLU A 200 -1.25 -19.51 -9.43
C GLU A 200 -1.46 -20.73 -10.33
N ARG A 201 -2.53 -20.74 -11.13
CA ARG A 201 -2.88 -21.86 -12.02
C ARG A 201 -2.32 -21.74 -13.44
N THR A 202 -1.70 -20.62 -13.78
CA THR A 202 -1.19 -20.33 -15.14
C THR A 202 0.34 -20.28 -15.10
N PRO A 203 1.05 -21.32 -15.58
CA PRO A 203 2.51 -21.41 -15.47
C PRO A 203 3.26 -20.18 -15.98
N GLU A 204 2.81 -19.61 -17.10
CA GLU A 204 3.38 -18.42 -17.72
C GLU A 204 3.29 -17.19 -16.80
N LEU A 205 2.21 -17.07 -16.02
CA LEU A 205 2.04 -15.99 -15.03
C LEU A 205 2.87 -16.24 -13.76
N VAL A 206 3.06 -17.49 -13.37
CA VAL A 206 3.98 -17.85 -12.27
C VAL A 206 5.42 -17.47 -12.64
N GLU A 207 5.85 -17.79 -13.87
CA GLU A 207 7.17 -17.41 -14.37
C GLU A 207 7.30 -15.89 -14.49
N TRP A 208 6.32 -15.23 -15.11
CA TRP A 208 6.29 -13.77 -15.22
C TRP A 208 6.37 -13.10 -13.85
N SER A 209 5.53 -13.50 -12.89
CA SER A 209 5.51 -12.87 -11.56
C SER A 209 6.81 -13.10 -10.79
N THR A 210 7.45 -14.25 -10.98
CA THR A 210 8.78 -14.53 -10.41
C THR A 210 9.84 -13.58 -10.98
N LYS A 211 9.84 -13.37 -12.31
CA LYS A 211 10.74 -12.42 -12.96
C LYS A 211 10.46 -10.98 -12.53
N ALA A 212 9.20 -10.55 -12.58
CA ALA A 212 8.78 -9.21 -12.19
C ALA A 212 9.20 -8.90 -10.75
N ARG A 213 8.99 -9.85 -9.82
CA ARG A 213 9.42 -9.73 -8.42
C ARG A 213 10.94 -9.47 -8.28
N ALA A 214 11.75 -10.13 -9.11
CA ALA A 214 13.21 -9.92 -9.11
C ALA A 214 13.62 -8.53 -9.63
N GLU A 215 12.81 -7.91 -10.48
CA GLU A 215 13.05 -6.59 -11.09
C GLU A 215 12.54 -5.41 -10.24
N ILE A 216 11.70 -5.65 -9.22
CA ILE A 216 11.23 -4.61 -8.29
C ILE A 216 12.42 -3.94 -7.60
N GLY A 217 12.44 -2.60 -7.62
CA GLY A 217 13.48 -1.78 -7.03
C GLY A 217 13.54 -1.88 -5.50
N ASP A 218 14.67 -1.47 -4.92
CA ASP A 218 14.88 -1.58 -3.48
C ASP A 218 13.95 -0.65 -2.67
N GLU A 219 13.57 0.51 -3.21
CA GLU A 219 12.62 1.42 -2.58
C GLU A 219 11.23 0.81 -2.47
N ASP A 220 10.72 0.20 -3.54
CA ASP A 220 9.44 -0.52 -3.51
C ASP A 220 9.48 -1.71 -2.55
N ARG A 221 10.60 -2.44 -2.52
CA ARG A 221 10.81 -3.54 -1.56
C ARG A 221 10.82 -3.04 -0.12
N LEU A 222 11.45 -1.89 0.15
CA LEU A 222 11.41 -1.28 1.47
C LEU A 222 9.97 -0.86 1.80
N SER A 223 9.25 -0.24 0.86
CA SER A 223 7.84 0.16 1.02
C SER A 223 6.93 -1.04 1.35
N TYR A 224 7.14 -2.19 0.71
CA TYR A 224 6.45 -3.43 1.08
C TYR A 224 6.71 -3.81 2.53
N LEU A 225 7.98 -3.82 2.93
CA LEU A 225 8.39 -4.20 4.29
C LEU A 225 7.80 -3.23 5.32
N THR A 226 7.95 -1.93 5.11
CA THR A 226 7.51 -0.92 6.07
C THR A 226 5.99 -0.82 6.12
N GLY A 227 5.28 -1.00 5.00
CA GLY A 227 3.82 -1.15 4.98
C GLY A 227 3.34 -2.31 5.82
N LYS A 228 4.05 -3.45 5.81
CA LYS A 228 3.73 -4.59 6.70
C LYS A 228 4.01 -4.30 8.16
N LEU A 229 5.14 -3.66 8.46
CA LEU A 229 5.50 -3.28 9.84
C LEU A 229 4.50 -2.26 10.40
N ASN A 230 4.11 -1.26 9.63
CA ASN A 230 3.18 -0.21 10.06
C ASN A 230 1.74 -0.71 10.25
N ALA A 231 1.42 -1.90 9.75
CA ALA A 231 0.13 -2.57 9.98
C ALA A 231 0.13 -3.49 11.22
N MET A 232 1.27 -3.66 11.90
CA MET A 232 1.37 -4.45 13.13
C MET A 232 0.93 -3.65 14.36
N GLU A 233 0.48 -4.35 15.39
CA GLU A 233 0.22 -3.75 16.69
C GLU A 233 1.53 -3.46 17.44
N ASP A 234 1.54 -2.44 18.30
CA ASP A 234 2.72 -2.04 19.10
C ASP A 234 3.34 -3.25 19.86
N ALA A 235 2.50 -4.13 20.40
CA ALA A 235 2.96 -5.31 21.14
C ALA A 235 3.65 -6.36 20.25
N GLU A 236 3.37 -6.38 18.95
CA GLU A 236 4.06 -7.22 17.96
C GLU A 236 5.39 -6.58 17.57
N ILE A 237 5.39 -5.28 17.29
CA ILE A 237 6.61 -4.48 17.05
C ILE A 237 7.62 -4.67 18.18
N ASP A 238 7.17 -4.60 19.44
CA ASP A 238 8.01 -4.78 20.64
C ASP A 238 8.67 -6.15 20.74
N ARG A 239 8.22 -7.16 19.98
CA ARG A 239 8.83 -8.50 19.93
C ARG A 239 9.76 -8.71 18.75
N LEU A 240 9.77 -7.80 17.77
CA LEU A 240 10.58 -7.95 16.57
C LEU A 240 12.09 -7.92 16.88
N PRO A 241 12.92 -8.58 16.04
CA PRO A 241 14.35 -8.39 16.04
C PRO A 241 14.74 -6.90 15.93
N LYS A 242 15.86 -6.52 16.56
CA LYS A 242 16.33 -5.14 16.64
C LYS A 242 16.29 -4.40 15.30
N ALA A 243 16.79 -5.02 14.23
CA ALA A 243 16.85 -4.40 12.91
C ALA A 243 15.48 -4.04 12.32
N LEU A 244 14.45 -4.88 12.52
CA LEU A 244 13.09 -4.59 12.06
C LEU A 244 12.44 -3.48 12.89
N LYS A 245 12.71 -3.43 14.20
CA LYS A 245 12.29 -2.29 15.05
C LYS A 245 12.92 -1.00 14.58
N GLN A 246 14.23 -1.01 14.30
CA GLN A 246 14.94 0.16 13.76
C GLN A 246 14.33 0.63 12.43
N ILE A 247 14.06 -0.29 11.51
CA ILE A 247 13.39 0.03 10.24
C ILE A 247 12.02 0.66 10.51
N HIS A 248 11.19 0.05 11.36
CA HIS A 248 9.86 0.56 11.67
C HIS A 248 9.89 1.96 12.28
N VAL A 249 10.65 2.19 13.37
CA VAL A 249 10.59 3.49 14.06
C VAL A 249 11.16 4.62 13.20
N VAL A 250 12.21 4.35 12.42
CA VAL A 250 12.81 5.36 11.54
C VAL A 250 11.94 5.61 10.31
N ASP A 251 11.33 4.58 9.71
CA ASP A 251 10.36 4.75 8.62
C ASP A 251 9.12 5.52 9.10
N TYR A 252 8.59 5.19 10.27
CA TYR A 252 7.42 5.86 10.82
C TYR A 252 7.72 7.34 11.13
N PHE A 253 8.91 7.64 11.63
CA PHE A 253 9.39 9.03 11.72
C PHE A 253 9.45 9.71 10.35
N ASN A 254 10.06 9.05 9.35
CA ASN A 254 10.19 9.60 8.01
C ASN A 254 8.82 9.89 7.36
N ALA A 255 7.86 8.97 7.50
CA ALA A 255 6.51 9.13 6.97
C ALA A 255 5.76 10.33 7.60
N GLU A 256 5.89 10.53 8.91
CA GLU A 256 5.30 11.69 9.59
C GLU A 256 6.01 12.99 9.22
N MET A 257 7.34 12.95 9.09
CA MET A 257 8.16 14.08 8.67
C MET A 257 7.79 14.53 7.25
N LEU A 258 7.63 13.60 6.31
CA LEU A 258 7.24 13.92 4.92
C LEU A 258 5.78 14.38 4.80
N ASN A 259 4.92 14.06 5.78
CA ASN A 259 3.51 14.43 5.76
C ASN A 259 3.23 15.79 6.43
N GLY A 260 3.84 16.07 7.58
CA GLY A 260 3.61 17.31 8.33
C GLY A 260 4.82 17.80 9.13
N GLY A 261 6.01 17.34 8.78
CA GLY A 261 7.26 17.74 9.42
C GLY A 261 7.49 17.13 10.80
N VAL A 262 8.59 17.54 11.42
CA VAL A 262 8.99 17.10 12.78
C VAL A 262 7.92 17.47 13.80
N HIS A 263 7.22 18.60 13.62
CA HIS A 263 6.09 19.00 14.48
C HIS A 263 5.00 17.92 14.51
N GLN A 264 4.56 17.45 13.33
CA GLN A 264 3.54 16.42 13.24
C GLN A 264 3.99 15.10 13.89
N PHE A 265 5.24 14.69 13.69
CA PHE A 265 5.81 13.51 14.36
C PHE A 265 5.65 13.58 15.88
N PHE A 266 6.03 14.70 16.50
CA PHE A 266 5.91 14.86 17.95
C PHE A 266 4.45 14.99 18.43
N PHE A 267 3.57 15.58 17.61
CA PHE A 267 2.14 15.72 17.91
C PHE A 267 1.37 14.39 17.85
N ASN A 268 1.71 13.52 16.91
CA ASN A 268 1.05 12.25 16.67
C ASN A 268 1.48 11.15 17.65
N SER A 269 0.83 9.99 17.54
CA SER A 269 1.18 8.80 18.34
C SER A 269 2.63 8.36 18.12
N SER A 270 3.15 8.56 16.91
CA SER A 270 4.54 8.30 16.50
C SER A 270 5.58 8.95 17.41
N GLY A 271 5.30 10.13 17.98
CA GLY A 271 6.20 10.80 18.93
C GLY A 271 6.59 9.97 20.16
N ARG A 272 5.82 8.91 20.50
CA ARG A 272 6.23 7.95 21.55
C ARG A 272 7.61 7.34 21.29
N TYR A 273 7.99 7.21 20.02
CA TYR A 273 9.22 6.58 19.55
C TYR A 273 10.40 7.56 19.45
N ALA A 274 10.25 8.85 19.83
CA ALA A 274 11.29 9.86 19.62
C ALA A 274 12.68 9.45 20.13
N SER A 275 12.76 8.85 21.32
CA SER A 275 14.04 8.36 21.86
C SER A 275 14.60 7.18 21.06
N ASP A 276 13.75 6.25 20.63
CA ASP A 276 14.15 5.10 19.81
C ASP A 276 14.62 5.54 18.42
N VAL A 277 13.96 6.56 17.84
CA VAL A 277 14.33 7.17 16.56
C VAL A 277 15.72 7.79 16.64
N ALA A 278 16.02 8.60 17.67
CA ALA A 278 17.34 9.20 17.85
C ALA A 278 18.45 8.13 17.94
N VAL A 279 18.22 7.07 18.73
CA VAL A 279 19.17 5.95 18.85
C VAL A 279 19.34 5.23 17.51
N ALA A 280 18.23 4.90 16.83
CA ALA A 280 18.27 4.17 15.56
C ALA A 280 18.96 4.98 14.45
N LEU A 281 18.66 6.28 14.31
CA LEU A 281 19.31 7.17 13.34
C LEU A 281 20.82 7.22 13.58
N ARG A 282 21.26 7.33 14.84
CA ARG A 282 22.68 7.31 15.20
C ARG A 282 23.35 5.97 14.84
N GLU A 283 22.68 4.86 15.10
CA GLU A 283 23.16 3.52 14.72
C GLU A 283 23.19 3.28 13.20
N LEU A 284 22.39 4.02 12.44
CA LEU A 284 22.41 4.05 10.97
C LEU A 284 23.51 4.97 10.41
N GLY A 285 24.21 5.72 11.27
CA GLY A 285 25.21 6.71 10.86
C GLY A 285 24.64 8.10 10.55
N LEU A 286 23.33 8.28 10.67
CA LEU A 286 22.62 9.56 10.47
C LEU A 286 22.71 10.42 11.75
N THR A 287 23.93 10.80 12.12
CA THR A 287 24.19 11.48 13.40
C THR A 287 23.54 12.86 13.45
N THR A 288 23.58 13.63 12.36
CA THR A 288 22.89 14.94 12.27
C THR A 288 21.39 14.78 12.53
N HIS A 289 20.73 13.82 11.88
CA HIS A 289 19.31 13.55 12.10
C HIS A 289 19.02 13.13 13.54
N ALA A 290 19.87 12.28 14.14
CA ALA A 290 19.73 11.92 15.55
C ALA A 290 19.81 13.14 16.48
N ASP A 291 20.77 14.04 16.25
CA ASP A 291 20.96 15.25 17.04
C ASP A 291 19.78 16.24 16.87
N VAL A 292 19.18 16.31 15.68
CA VAL A 292 17.94 17.08 15.41
C VAL A 292 16.78 16.54 16.25
N ILE A 293 16.59 15.21 16.28
CA ILE A 293 15.53 14.58 17.07
C ILE A 293 15.76 14.79 18.57
N GLU A 294 17.01 14.71 19.04
CA GLU A 294 17.35 15.01 20.44
C GLU A 294 17.04 16.47 20.80
N ARG A 295 17.34 17.44 19.91
CA ARG A 295 16.90 18.83 20.10
C ARG A 295 15.39 18.96 20.18
N GLY A 296 14.65 18.24 19.33
CA GLY A 296 13.19 18.17 19.40
C GLY A 296 12.69 17.60 20.74
N ILE A 297 13.30 16.52 21.24
CA ILE A 297 13.00 15.92 22.55
C ILE A 297 13.25 16.92 23.69
N ASP A 298 14.36 17.66 23.63
CA ASP A 298 14.75 18.65 24.65
C ASP A 298 13.81 19.85 24.74
N MET A 299 12.94 20.08 23.74
CA MET A 299 11.86 21.08 23.79
C MET A 299 10.70 20.68 24.70
N PHE A 300 10.64 19.42 25.17
CA PHE A 300 9.59 18.90 26.05
C PHE A 300 10.04 18.82 27.51
N SER A 301 9.07 18.70 28.43
CA SER A 301 9.36 18.47 29.86
C SER A 301 10.15 17.18 30.08
N LYS A 302 11.00 17.16 31.13
CA LYS A 302 11.79 15.98 31.52
C LYS A 302 11.13 15.23 32.69
N PRO A 303 11.01 13.89 32.65
CA PRO A 303 11.35 13.02 31.52
C PRO A 303 10.40 13.23 30.33
N TYR A 304 10.90 12.97 29.10
CA TYR A 304 10.11 13.13 27.88
C TYR A 304 8.76 12.39 27.98
N PRO A 305 7.63 13.07 27.75
CA PRO A 305 6.31 12.44 27.84
C PRO A 305 6.02 11.54 26.62
N THR A 306 6.12 10.22 26.80
CA THR A 306 5.82 9.24 25.73
C THR A 306 4.32 9.06 25.48
N ASP A 307 3.45 9.47 26.40
CA ASP A 307 2.00 9.47 26.20
C ASP A 307 1.55 10.60 25.26
N THR A 308 0.81 10.25 24.21
CA THR A 308 0.37 11.16 23.15
C THR A 308 -0.54 12.26 23.67
N GLN A 309 -1.52 11.92 24.51
CA GLN A 309 -2.47 12.92 25.01
C GLN A 309 -1.79 13.89 25.97
N LYS A 310 -0.88 13.38 26.80
CA LYS A 310 -0.05 14.20 27.68
C LYS A 310 0.82 15.18 26.89
N ARG A 311 1.46 14.76 25.79
CA ARG A 311 2.18 15.70 24.89
C ARG A 311 1.26 16.78 24.36
N ARG A 312 0.12 16.40 23.80
CA ARG A 312 -0.84 17.34 23.20
C ARG A 312 -1.31 18.38 24.21
N VAL A 313 -1.69 17.95 25.41
CA VAL A 313 -2.16 18.85 26.47
C VAL A 313 -1.04 19.77 26.99
N LEU A 314 0.18 19.25 27.18
CA LEU A 314 1.27 20.04 27.78
C LEU A 314 1.95 20.98 26.79
N ASN A 315 1.99 20.63 25.51
CA ASN A 315 2.85 21.30 24.53
C ASN A 315 2.10 21.85 23.31
N PHE A 316 0.91 21.33 22.98
CA PHE A 316 0.20 21.68 21.74
C PHE A 316 -1.22 22.22 21.97
N ALA A 317 -1.61 22.52 23.22
CA ALA A 317 -2.96 22.98 23.54
C ALA A 317 -3.17 24.49 23.28
N GLY A 318 -2.10 25.24 23.07
CA GLY A 318 -2.14 26.69 22.79
C GLY A 318 -2.38 27.01 21.32
N GLU A 319 -2.53 28.31 21.03
CA GLU A 319 -2.42 28.80 19.66
C GLU A 319 -1.00 28.59 19.14
N TRP A 320 -0.89 28.29 17.85
CA TRP A 320 0.40 28.13 17.17
C TRP A 320 1.29 29.35 17.42
N GLY A 321 2.51 29.13 17.87
CA GLY A 321 3.45 30.21 18.18
C GLY A 321 4.91 29.86 17.97
N ALA A 322 5.80 30.66 18.57
CA ALA A 322 7.24 30.55 18.36
C ALA A 322 7.84 29.18 18.76
N TRP A 323 7.20 28.47 19.70
CA TRP A 323 7.61 27.11 20.06
C TRP A 323 7.29 26.11 18.94
N ASP A 324 6.10 26.20 18.34
CA ASP A 324 5.70 25.38 17.20
C ASP A 324 6.56 25.67 15.97
N ASP A 325 6.85 26.95 15.70
CA ASP A 325 7.75 27.37 14.62
C ASP A 325 9.15 26.77 14.79
N ALA A 326 9.69 26.79 16.02
CA ALA A 326 11.00 26.21 16.32
C ALA A 326 11.02 24.70 16.14
N LEU A 327 9.96 24.00 16.56
CA LEU A 327 9.83 22.55 16.40
C LEU A 327 9.66 22.17 14.91
N SER A 328 8.86 22.95 14.18
CA SER A 328 8.62 22.76 12.75
C SER A 328 9.89 23.01 11.91
N ALA A 329 10.69 24.02 12.28
CA ALA A 329 11.93 24.36 11.58
C ALA A 329 12.98 23.23 11.59
N LEU A 330 12.90 22.30 12.56
CA LEU A 330 13.77 21.12 12.58
C LEU A 330 13.61 20.23 11.34
N THR A 331 12.44 20.28 10.67
CA THR A 331 12.15 19.51 9.45
C THR A 331 13.19 19.76 8.36
N TYR A 332 13.59 21.01 8.14
CA TYR A 332 14.52 21.38 7.07
C TYR A 332 15.94 20.81 7.27
N GLU A 333 16.28 20.38 8.48
CA GLU A 333 17.60 19.80 8.79
C GLU A 333 17.65 18.29 8.56
N VAL A 334 16.50 17.63 8.34
CA VAL A 334 16.39 16.17 8.21
C VAL A 334 15.67 15.72 6.94
N ASP A 335 15.01 16.63 6.23
CA ASP A 335 14.41 16.39 4.92
C ASP A 335 15.45 16.53 3.80
N ASP A 336 16.47 15.67 3.84
CA ASP A 336 17.57 15.62 2.86
C ASP A 336 17.57 14.35 2.01
N GLY A 337 16.61 13.44 2.25
CA GLY A 337 16.46 12.18 1.52
C GLY A 337 17.38 11.04 1.98
N GLU A 338 18.22 11.23 3.01
CA GLU A 338 19.23 10.23 3.42
C GLU A 338 18.64 9.05 4.23
N ILE A 339 17.43 9.21 4.78
CA ILE A 339 16.78 8.18 5.60
C ILE A 339 16.46 6.91 4.77
N THR A 340 15.84 7.06 3.60
CA THR A 340 15.43 5.92 2.76
C THR A 340 16.63 5.06 2.32
N PRO A 341 17.72 5.63 1.76
CA PRO A 341 18.93 4.86 1.45
C PRO A 341 19.53 4.15 2.67
N ALA A 342 19.54 4.78 3.85
CA ALA A 342 20.06 4.17 5.08
C ALA A 342 19.23 2.95 5.52
N LEU A 343 17.90 3.05 5.41
CA LEU A 343 16.99 1.94 5.68
C LEU A 343 17.17 0.77 4.69
N ILE A 344 17.30 1.06 3.39
CA ILE A 344 17.62 0.05 2.37
C ILE A 344 18.94 -0.64 2.69
N ALA A 345 19.98 0.13 3.07
CA ALA A 345 21.29 -0.41 3.42
C ALA A 345 21.22 -1.31 4.67
N LEU A 346 20.44 -0.94 5.69
CA LEU A 346 20.17 -1.78 6.87
C LEU A 346 19.44 -3.06 6.46
N ALA A 347 18.35 -2.97 5.71
CA ALA A 347 17.55 -4.11 5.29
C ALA A 347 18.39 -5.10 4.46
N LYS A 348 19.22 -4.63 3.52
CA LYS A 348 20.14 -5.47 2.76
C LYS A 348 21.19 -6.15 3.64
N ARG A 349 21.85 -5.39 4.53
CA ARG A 349 22.88 -5.92 5.44
C ARG A 349 22.33 -7.04 6.33
N GLN A 350 21.05 -6.95 6.71
CA GLN A 350 20.38 -7.93 7.55
C GLN A 350 19.59 -8.99 6.77
N SER A 351 19.66 -8.99 5.43
CA SER A 351 18.85 -9.87 4.57
C SER A 351 17.34 -9.79 4.85
N LEU A 352 16.86 -8.60 5.24
CA LEU A 352 15.45 -8.30 5.53
C LEU A 352 14.71 -7.68 4.34
N LEU A 353 15.44 -7.23 3.31
CA LEU A 353 14.80 -6.65 2.14
C LEU A 353 13.97 -7.74 1.43
N PRO A 354 12.65 -7.52 1.21
CA PRO A 354 11.78 -8.50 0.58
C PRO A 354 12.29 -8.97 -0.78
N ARG A 355 12.11 -10.25 -1.06
CA ARG A 355 12.49 -10.90 -2.31
C ARG A 355 11.29 -11.38 -3.10
#